data_AF-A0A1F8VKA7-F1
#
_entry.id   AF-A0A1F8VKA7-F1
#
_cell.length_a   1.000
_cell.length_b   1.000
_cell.length_c   1.000
_cell.angle_alpha   90.00
_cell.angle_beta   90.00
_cell.angle_gamma   90.00
#
_symmetry.space_group_name_H-M   'P 1'
#
loop_
_entity.id
_entity.type
_entity.pdbx_description
1 polymer ?
#
loop_
_entity_poly.entity_id
_entity_poly.type
_entity_poly.pdbx_seq_one_letter_code
_entity_poly.pdbx_strand_id
1 'polypeptide(L)'
;MMQEEVLRLWHRQDAHFALLLIAIEYYENRHSTLKEKMLWLVEMLEKVVGRIPDRELMFALDAFGNHEKTPFFKDQWPIRYNRKQNIVDLVRNMSWDISFFRTMQTWATSKVNGDFSIPYFLTFDWRLAGMNDIYSCRILLIDDQNERVYSLPQSNFQLQLKDVGCWEAIAPFFSEERIKYRLSRKVSYEELESHCRDAEEKLHSLVYGDGMPDRIVVAGSCA
;
A
#
# COMPACT_ATOMS: atom_id res chain seq x y z
N MET A 1 7.45 -4.47 23.36
CA MET A 1 7.63 -3.03 23.06
C MET A 1 8.55 -2.81 21.85
N MET A 2 9.85 -3.15 21.91
CA MET A 2 10.79 -2.94 20.78
C MET A 2 10.47 -3.77 19.52
N GLN A 3 9.97 -5.00 19.64
CA GLN A 3 9.57 -5.83 18.48
C GLN A 3 8.30 -5.30 17.77
N GLU A 4 7.36 -4.73 18.52
CA GLU A 4 6.14 -4.15 17.94
C GLU A 4 6.43 -2.87 17.16
N GLU A 5 7.32 -2.01 17.65
CA GLU A 5 7.73 -0.80 16.92
C GLU A 5 8.45 -1.13 15.62
N VAL A 6 9.35 -2.12 15.64
CA VAL A 6 10.02 -2.61 14.43
C VAL A 6 8.99 -3.15 13.43
N LEU A 7 8.05 -4.00 13.86
CA LEU A 7 7.01 -4.53 12.98
C LEU A 7 6.12 -3.44 12.37
N ARG A 8 5.78 -2.40 13.14
CA ARG A 8 5.03 -1.23 12.63
C ARG A 8 5.82 -0.49 11.55
N LEU A 9 7.11 -0.25 11.78
CA LEU A 9 7.99 0.40 10.80
C LEU A 9 8.06 -0.43 9.52
N TRP A 10 8.22 -1.75 9.64
CA TRP A 10 8.20 -2.68 8.51
C TRP A 10 6.86 -2.67 7.73
N HIS A 11 5.73 -2.78 8.44
CA HIS A 11 4.41 -2.75 7.80
C HIS A 11 4.15 -1.44 7.04
N ARG A 12 4.63 -0.33 7.60
CA ARG A 12 4.59 0.98 6.95
C ARG A 12 5.49 1.01 5.72
N GLN A 13 6.73 0.51 5.83
CA GLN A 13 7.69 0.49 4.72
C GLN A 13 7.14 -0.31 3.52
N ASP A 14 6.57 -1.49 3.77
CA ASP A 14 5.96 -2.34 2.74
C ASP A 14 4.77 -1.63 2.05
N ALA A 15 3.87 -1.04 2.83
CA ALA A 15 2.72 -0.29 2.29
C ALA A 15 3.18 0.94 1.50
N HIS A 16 4.21 1.64 1.99
CA HIS A 16 4.79 2.81 1.36
C HIS A 16 5.39 2.46 0.00
N PHE A 17 6.22 1.42 -0.06
CA PHE A 17 6.81 0.98 -1.31
C PHE A 17 5.76 0.57 -2.35
N ALA A 18 4.73 -0.19 -1.94
CA ALA A 18 3.65 -0.58 -2.83
C ALA A 18 2.89 0.64 -3.39
N LEU A 19 2.56 1.62 -2.54
CA LEU A 19 1.90 2.86 -2.99
C LEU A 19 2.78 3.70 -3.91
N LEU A 20 4.09 3.76 -3.68
CA LEU A 20 5.03 4.42 -4.58
C LEU A 20 5.01 3.77 -5.97
N LEU A 21 5.04 2.43 -6.04
CA LEU A 21 4.94 1.70 -7.29
C LEU A 21 3.60 1.97 -8.00
N ILE A 22 2.49 1.95 -7.27
CA ILE A 22 1.16 2.27 -7.81
C ILE A 22 1.15 3.69 -8.41
N ALA A 23 1.72 4.67 -7.68
CA ALA A 23 1.82 6.05 -8.16
C ALA A 23 2.73 6.16 -9.40
N ILE A 24 3.92 5.58 -9.38
CA ILE A 24 4.86 5.59 -10.51
C ILE A 24 4.19 5.04 -11.77
N GLU A 25 3.59 3.85 -11.68
CA GLU A 25 2.93 3.21 -12.83
C GLU A 25 1.76 4.04 -13.36
N TYR A 26 1.03 4.70 -12.47
CA TYR A 26 -0.03 5.61 -12.86
C TYR A 26 0.48 6.80 -13.69
N TYR A 27 1.60 7.42 -13.30
CA TYR A 27 2.15 8.59 -13.98
C TYR A 27 2.93 8.25 -15.25
N GLU A 28 3.76 7.21 -15.19
CA GLU A 28 4.64 6.78 -16.27
C GLU A 28 3.85 6.12 -17.42
N ASN A 29 2.84 5.32 -17.07
CA ASN A 29 2.15 4.44 -18.01
C ASN A 29 0.63 4.71 -18.02
N ARG A 30 0.24 5.97 -18.27
CA ARG A 30 -1.18 6.40 -18.22
C ARG A 30 -2.10 5.57 -19.11
N HIS A 31 -1.61 5.13 -20.27
CA HIS A 31 -2.37 4.40 -21.28
C HIS A 31 -2.37 2.88 -21.12
N SER A 32 -1.59 2.34 -20.16
CA SER A 32 -1.61 0.91 -19.88
C SER A 32 -2.97 0.47 -19.37
N THR A 33 -3.38 -0.71 -19.81
CA THR A 33 -4.59 -1.38 -19.33
C THR A 33 -4.45 -1.74 -17.84
N LEU A 34 -5.57 -1.91 -17.15
CA LEU A 34 -5.59 -2.38 -15.76
C LEU A 34 -4.75 -3.67 -15.58
N LYS A 35 -4.87 -4.59 -16.52
CA LYS A 35 -4.13 -5.86 -16.54
C LYS A 35 -2.62 -5.64 -16.59
N GLU A 36 -2.15 -4.76 -17.46
CA GLU A 36 -0.72 -4.44 -17.58
C GLU A 36 -0.18 -3.78 -16.31
N LYS A 37 -0.92 -2.81 -15.75
CA LYS A 37 -0.52 -2.13 -14.50
C LYS A 37 -0.44 -3.09 -13.31
N MET A 38 -1.43 -3.98 -13.18
CA MET A 38 -1.45 -4.98 -12.12
C MET A 38 -0.34 -6.02 -12.29
N LEU A 39 -0.10 -6.49 -13.52
CA LEU A 39 1.00 -7.42 -13.81
C LEU A 39 2.36 -6.80 -13.46
N TRP A 40 2.61 -5.57 -13.92
CA TRP A 40 3.83 -4.82 -13.60
C TRP A 40 4.03 -4.66 -12.10
N LEU A 41 2.98 -4.31 -11.36
CA LEU A 41 3.06 -4.13 -9.91
C LEU A 41 3.47 -5.43 -9.21
N VAL A 42 2.85 -6.56 -9.58
CA VAL A 42 3.16 -7.88 -8.99
C VAL A 42 4.59 -8.29 -9.34
N GLU A 43 5.05 -8.04 -10.57
CA GLU A 43 6.43 -8.28 -10.99
C GLU A 43 7.43 -7.48 -10.14
N MET A 44 7.16 -6.19 -9.94
CA MET A 44 8.02 -5.32 -9.16
C MET A 44 8.05 -5.70 -7.68
N LEU A 45 6.90 -6.00 -7.09
CA LEU A 45 6.82 -6.42 -5.69
C LEU A 45 7.55 -7.75 -5.44
N GLU A 46 7.39 -8.73 -6.34
CA GLU A 46 8.14 -9.99 -6.21
C GLU A 46 9.64 -9.80 -6.45
N LYS A 47 10.01 -9.06 -7.50
CA LYS A 47 11.41 -8.87 -7.91
C LYS A 47 12.19 -8.01 -6.92
N VAL A 48 11.57 -7.02 -6.30
CA VAL A 48 12.25 -6.09 -5.38
C VAL A 48 12.15 -6.59 -3.95
N VAL A 49 10.92 -6.77 -3.44
CA VAL A 49 10.65 -7.08 -2.02
C VAL A 49 10.60 -8.58 -1.74
N GLY A 50 10.38 -9.41 -2.76
CA GLY A 50 10.15 -10.85 -2.58
C GLY A 50 8.82 -11.15 -1.90
N ARG A 51 7.86 -10.21 -1.94
CA ARG A 51 6.55 -10.35 -1.28
C ARG A 51 5.46 -9.83 -2.19
N ILE A 52 4.27 -10.42 -2.09
CA ILE A 52 3.09 -9.98 -2.82
C ILE A 52 1.96 -9.85 -1.78
N PRO A 53 1.73 -8.66 -1.24
CA PRO A 53 0.76 -8.49 -0.18
C PRO A 53 -0.64 -8.18 -0.76
N ASP A 54 -1.59 -9.09 -0.50
CA ASP A 54 -2.94 -9.04 -1.07
C ASP A 54 -3.66 -7.71 -0.81
N ARG A 55 -3.47 -7.12 0.38
CA ARG A 55 -4.10 -5.87 0.77
C ARG A 55 -3.71 -4.75 -0.18
N GLU A 56 -2.43 -4.50 -0.38
CA GLU A 56 -1.92 -3.44 -1.25
C GLU A 56 -2.27 -3.71 -2.72
N LEU A 57 -2.37 -4.98 -3.14
CA LEU A 57 -2.87 -5.31 -4.47
C LEU A 57 -4.36 -4.96 -4.63
N MET A 58 -5.18 -5.13 -3.60
CA MET A 58 -6.58 -4.67 -3.62
C MET A 58 -6.67 -3.15 -3.68
N PHE A 59 -5.80 -2.43 -2.95
CA PHE A 59 -5.67 -0.99 -3.10
C PHE A 59 -5.25 -0.58 -4.52
N ALA A 60 -4.32 -1.32 -5.14
CA ALA A 60 -3.90 -1.06 -6.52
C ALA A 60 -5.03 -1.29 -7.53
N LEU A 61 -5.80 -2.37 -7.36
CA LEU A 61 -6.94 -2.68 -8.21
C LEU A 61 -7.96 -1.53 -8.20
N ASP A 62 -8.24 -0.99 -7.02
CA ASP A 62 -9.12 0.17 -6.87
C ASP A 62 -8.49 1.46 -7.43
N ALA A 63 -7.21 1.73 -7.15
CA ALA A 63 -6.50 2.91 -7.67
C ALA A 63 -6.47 2.96 -9.21
N PHE A 64 -6.20 1.82 -9.84
CA PHE A 64 -6.11 1.73 -11.30
C PHE A 64 -7.48 1.61 -11.98
N GLY A 65 -8.46 0.95 -11.36
CA GLY A 65 -9.74 0.60 -11.99
C GLY A 65 -10.95 1.44 -11.56
N ASN A 66 -11.03 1.84 -10.28
CA ASN A 66 -12.25 2.37 -9.66
C ASN A 66 -12.03 3.61 -8.77
N HIS A 67 -10.88 4.27 -8.84
CA HIS A 67 -10.48 5.33 -7.89
C HIS A 67 -11.52 6.44 -7.66
N GLU A 68 -12.33 6.79 -8.66
CA GLU A 68 -13.40 7.79 -8.53
C GLU A 68 -14.54 7.36 -7.60
N LYS A 69 -14.75 6.04 -7.47
CA LYS A 69 -15.82 5.43 -6.67
C LYS A 69 -15.36 5.09 -5.25
N THR A 70 -14.06 5.04 -5.02
CA THR A 70 -13.48 4.60 -3.75
C THR A 70 -13.17 5.79 -2.84
N PRO A 71 -13.82 5.92 -1.67
CA PRO A 71 -13.62 7.04 -0.75
C PRO A 71 -12.17 7.36 -0.40
N PHE A 72 -11.34 6.32 -0.23
CA PHE A 72 -9.92 6.47 0.11
C PHE A 72 -9.13 7.23 -0.96
N PHE A 73 -9.38 6.92 -2.23
CA PHE A 73 -8.72 7.57 -3.36
C PHE A 73 -9.49 8.81 -3.86
N LYS A 74 -10.74 8.97 -3.44
CA LYS A 74 -11.60 10.08 -3.83
C LYS A 74 -10.99 11.42 -3.40
N ASP A 75 -10.77 12.28 -4.39
CA ASP A 75 -10.08 13.58 -4.30
C ASP A 75 -8.57 13.53 -4.06
N GLN A 76 -7.99 12.36 -3.84
CA GLN A 76 -6.55 12.13 -3.72
C GLN A 76 -5.96 11.46 -4.98
N TRP A 77 -6.81 10.96 -5.90
CA TRP A 77 -6.42 10.23 -7.11
C TRP A 77 -7.14 10.72 -8.40
N PRO A 78 -6.45 10.86 -9.57
CA PRO A 78 -4.98 10.95 -9.72
C PRO A 78 -4.39 11.83 -8.63
N ILE A 79 -3.14 11.63 -8.22
CA ILE A 79 -2.53 12.49 -7.21
C ILE A 79 -2.47 13.93 -7.74
N ARG A 80 -3.59 14.64 -7.62
CA ARG A 80 -3.78 15.94 -8.20
C ARG A 80 -2.97 16.84 -7.29
N TYR A 81 -1.87 17.32 -7.86
CA TYR A 81 -1.08 18.38 -7.27
C TYR A 81 -2.02 19.47 -6.74
N ASN A 82 -2.16 19.52 -5.43
CA ASN A 82 -2.59 20.72 -4.76
C ASN A 82 -1.29 21.46 -4.44
N ARG A 83 -1.20 22.74 -4.79
CA ARG A 83 -0.02 23.59 -4.55
C ARG A 83 0.51 23.57 -3.11
N LYS A 84 -0.29 23.04 -2.17
CA LYS A 84 0.00 22.92 -0.74
C LYS A 84 0.69 21.61 -0.31
N GLN A 85 0.69 20.54 -1.11
CA GLN A 85 1.19 19.23 -0.67
C GLN A 85 2.01 18.52 -1.75
N ASN A 86 3.21 18.06 -1.38
CA ASN A 86 4.09 17.26 -2.24
C ASN A 86 3.48 15.86 -2.46
N ILE A 87 3.58 15.32 -3.68
CA ILE A 87 3.10 13.97 -4.02
C ILE A 87 3.73 12.89 -3.14
N VAL A 88 5.03 12.99 -2.86
CA VAL A 88 5.75 12.03 -2.00
C VAL A 88 5.18 12.06 -0.59
N ASP A 89 4.90 13.25 -0.05
CA ASP A 89 4.31 13.39 1.27
C ASP A 89 2.87 12.89 1.31
N LEU A 90 2.10 13.04 0.21
CA LEU A 90 0.78 12.42 0.11
C LEU A 90 0.87 10.90 0.18
N VAL A 91 1.77 10.28 -0.60
CA VAL A 91 1.98 8.83 -0.59
C VAL A 91 2.45 8.34 0.79
N ARG A 92 3.34 9.08 1.46
CA ARG A 92 3.75 8.78 2.84
C ARG A 92 2.60 8.84 3.85
N ASN A 93 1.66 9.77 3.68
CA ASN A 93 0.48 9.84 4.55
C ASN A 93 -0.49 8.69 4.29
N MET A 94 -0.73 8.35 3.02
CA MET A 94 -1.54 7.19 2.66
C MET A 94 -0.93 5.87 3.15
N SER A 95 0.40 5.75 3.18
CA SER A 95 1.06 4.55 3.70
C SER A 95 0.92 4.41 5.22
N TRP A 96 0.87 5.53 5.96
CA TRP A 96 0.49 5.52 7.36
C TRP A 96 -0.92 4.96 7.55
N ASP A 97 -1.89 5.43 6.79
CA ASP A 97 -3.28 4.97 6.86
C ASP A 97 -3.40 3.46 6.60
N ILE A 98 -2.69 2.93 5.60
CA ILE A 98 -2.68 1.47 5.30
C ILE A 98 -2.00 0.68 6.42
N SER A 99 -0.85 1.18 6.91
CA SER A 99 -0.09 0.52 7.97
C SER A 99 -0.86 0.40 9.29
N PHE A 100 -1.79 1.32 9.53
CA PHE A 100 -2.62 1.35 10.72
C PHE A 100 -3.47 0.07 10.85
N PHE A 101 -4.07 -0.41 9.76
CA PHE A 101 -4.85 -1.65 9.79
C PHE A 101 -4.01 -2.89 10.08
N ARG A 102 -2.79 -2.98 9.52
CA ARG A 102 -1.86 -4.06 9.85
C ARG A 102 -1.43 -4.00 11.31
N THR A 103 -1.19 -2.79 11.81
CA THR A 103 -0.84 -2.56 13.22
C THR A 103 -1.98 -2.98 14.15
N MET A 104 -3.24 -2.64 13.82
CA MET A 104 -4.40 -3.12 14.56
C MET A 104 -4.46 -4.65 14.57
N GLN A 105 -4.25 -5.30 13.43
CA GLN A 105 -4.20 -6.77 13.37
C GLN A 105 -3.12 -7.33 14.28
N THR A 106 -1.93 -6.73 14.34
CA THR A 106 -0.88 -7.11 15.30
C THR A 106 -1.33 -6.89 16.75
N TRP A 107 -2.01 -5.78 17.07
CA TRP A 107 -2.50 -5.56 18.44
C TRP A 107 -3.55 -6.58 18.90
N ALA A 108 -4.25 -7.23 17.98
CA ALA A 108 -5.17 -8.31 18.34
C ALA A 108 -4.45 -9.51 19.01
N THR A 109 -3.14 -9.71 18.80
CA THR A 109 -2.36 -10.72 19.54
C THR A 109 -1.92 -10.25 20.92
N SER A 110 -1.97 -8.94 21.18
CA SER A 110 -1.47 -8.40 22.43
C SER A 110 -2.37 -8.82 23.59
N LYS A 111 -1.88 -9.76 24.42
CA LYS A 111 -2.56 -10.22 25.63
C LYS A 111 -2.27 -9.33 26.83
N VAL A 112 -2.27 -8.01 26.64
CA VAL A 112 -1.88 -7.09 27.72
C VAL A 112 -2.86 -7.18 28.90
N ASN A 113 -4.16 -7.41 28.67
CA ASN A 113 -5.20 -7.45 29.71
C ASN A 113 -6.38 -8.41 29.41
N GLY A 114 -6.14 -9.68 29.04
CA GLY A 114 -7.23 -10.67 28.89
C GLY A 114 -6.93 -11.83 27.92
N ASP A 115 -7.93 -12.69 27.73
CA ASP A 115 -7.84 -13.87 26.84
C ASP A 115 -7.75 -13.51 25.36
N PHE A 116 -8.37 -12.39 24.97
CA PHE A 116 -8.30 -11.81 23.63
C PHE A 116 -8.43 -10.28 23.67
N SER A 117 -7.82 -9.59 22.71
CA SER A 117 -7.95 -8.15 22.50
C SER A 117 -8.69 -7.87 21.21
N ILE A 118 -9.72 -7.01 21.25
CA ILE A 118 -10.42 -6.55 20.05
C ILE A 118 -9.96 -5.11 19.79
N PRO A 119 -9.01 -4.89 18.87
CA PRO A 119 -8.59 -3.55 18.50
C PRO A 119 -9.75 -2.84 17.78
N TYR A 120 -10.07 -1.64 18.23
CA TYR A 120 -11.02 -0.76 17.57
C TYR A 120 -10.39 0.60 17.37
N PHE A 121 -10.85 1.29 16.34
CA PHE A 121 -10.43 2.63 16.00
C PHE A 121 -11.64 3.46 15.62
N LEU A 122 -11.68 4.68 16.14
CA LEU A 122 -12.71 5.65 15.82
C LEU A 122 -12.07 6.77 15.00
N THR A 123 -12.65 7.06 13.85
CA THR A 123 -12.23 8.17 13.00
C THR A 123 -13.41 9.00 12.54
N PHE A 124 -13.18 10.30 12.43
CA PHE A 124 -14.05 11.24 11.73
C PHE A 124 -13.61 11.46 10.28
N ASP A 125 -12.47 10.88 9.88
CA ASP A 125 -12.01 10.86 8.50
C ASP A 125 -12.76 9.76 7.73
N TRP A 126 -13.69 10.20 6.89
CA TRP A 126 -14.50 9.33 6.05
C TRP A 126 -13.68 8.58 4.99
N ARG A 127 -12.51 9.08 4.59
CA ARG A 127 -11.62 8.39 3.64
C ARG A 127 -10.94 7.20 4.31
N LEU A 128 -10.44 7.42 5.53
CA LEU A 128 -9.86 6.36 6.35
C LEU A 128 -10.91 5.30 6.73
N ALA A 129 -12.14 5.72 7.03
CA ALA A 129 -13.26 4.79 7.23
C ALA A 129 -13.55 3.94 5.99
N GLY A 130 -13.55 4.55 4.80
CA GLY A 130 -13.79 3.85 3.53
C GLY A 130 -12.69 2.86 3.12
N MET A 131 -11.52 2.85 3.78
CA MET A 131 -10.51 1.82 3.53
C MET A 131 -11.00 0.41 3.91
N ASN A 132 -11.90 0.31 4.88
CA ASN A 132 -12.48 -0.96 5.27
C ASN A 132 -13.37 -1.55 4.15
N ASP A 133 -13.90 -0.72 3.25
CA ASP A 133 -14.67 -1.19 2.09
C ASP A 133 -13.76 -1.84 1.04
N ILE A 134 -12.48 -1.42 0.97
CA ILE A 134 -11.49 -1.97 0.03
C ILE A 134 -10.95 -3.29 0.54
N TYR A 135 -10.61 -3.38 1.84
CA TYR A 135 -10.07 -4.60 2.46
C TYR A 135 -10.70 -4.85 3.82
N SER A 136 -11.95 -5.33 3.81
CA SER A 136 -12.63 -5.78 5.03
C SER A 136 -12.07 -7.13 5.48
N CYS A 137 -11.72 -7.25 6.76
CA CYS A 137 -11.29 -8.52 7.34
C CYS A 137 -12.50 -9.28 7.88
N ARG A 138 -12.70 -10.53 7.44
CA ARG A 138 -13.79 -11.40 7.91
C ARG A 138 -13.42 -12.18 9.16
N ILE A 139 -12.19 -12.71 9.18
CA ILE A 139 -11.70 -13.58 10.26
C ILE A 139 -10.26 -13.19 10.57
N LEU A 140 -9.96 -13.07 11.86
CA LEU A 140 -8.60 -13.04 12.37
C LEU A 140 -8.34 -14.37 13.07
N LEU A 141 -7.41 -15.16 12.55
CA LEU A 141 -6.91 -16.35 13.23
C LEU A 141 -5.70 -15.93 14.06
N ILE A 142 -5.82 -16.05 15.39
CA ILE A 142 -4.76 -15.71 16.32
C ILE A 142 -4.06 -17.01 16.72
N ASP A 143 -2.81 -17.15 16.28
CA ASP A 143 -1.90 -18.20 16.73
C ASP A 143 -1.09 -17.64 17.91
N ASP A 144 -1.62 -17.89 19.09
CA ASP A 144 -1.07 -17.42 20.35
C ASP A 144 0.30 -18.04 20.68
N GLN A 145 0.54 -19.28 20.26
CA GLN A 145 1.81 -19.96 20.54
C GLN A 145 2.98 -19.33 19.79
N ASN A 146 2.71 -18.80 18.59
CA ASN A 146 3.73 -18.20 17.73
C ASN A 146 3.61 -16.68 17.64
N GLU A 147 2.70 -16.06 18.41
CA GLU A 147 2.40 -14.63 18.39
C GLU A 147 2.06 -14.09 16.98
N ARG A 148 1.26 -14.86 16.22
CA ARG A 148 0.91 -14.53 14.83
C ARG A 148 -0.57 -14.28 14.65
N VAL A 149 -0.89 -13.39 13.70
CA VAL A 149 -2.25 -13.24 13.18
C VAL A 149 -2.28 -13.52 11.71
N TYR A 150 -3.26 -14.31 11.32
CA TYR A 150 -3.62 -14.50 9.92
C TYR A 150 -4.96 -13.82 9.69
N SER A 151 -4.97 -12.80 8.85
CA SER A 151 -6.21 -12.15 8.44
C SER A 151 -6.75 -12.79 7.18
N LEU A 152 -8.00 -13.25 7.24
CA LEU A 152 -8.74 -13.67 6.06
C LEU A 152 -9.66 -12.51 5.63
N PRO A 153 -9.44 -11.94 4.43
CA PRO A 153 -10.32 -10.89 3.93
C PRO A 153 -11.73 -11.44 3.65
N GLN A 154 -12.72 -10.58 3.77
CA GLN A 154 -14.11 -10.86 3.42
C GLN A 154 -14.27 -11.07 1.92
N SER A 155 -13.56 -10.27 1.14
CA SER A 155 -13.45 -10.37 -0.31
C SER A 155 -12.36 -11.37 -0.69
N ASN A 156 -12.65 -12.21 -1.68
CA ASN A 156 -11.64 -13.08 -2.26
C ASN A 156 -10.89 -12.30 -3.35
N PHE A 157 -9.62 -11.98 -3.07
CA PHE A 157 -8.75 -11.26 -3.99
C PHE A 157 -8.66 -11.92 -5.38
N GLN A 158 -8.57 -13.25 -5.42
CA GLN A 158 -8.56 -14.01 -6.68
C GLN A 158 -9.86 -13.82 -7.46
N LEU A 159 -11.02 -13.82 -6.80
CA LEU A 159 -12.30 -13.58 -7.49
C LEU A 159 -12.36 -12.17 -8.06
N GLN A 160 -11.96 -11.15 -7.30
CA GLN A 160 -11.93 -9.77 -7.80
C GLN A 160 -11.01 -9.62 -9.02
N LEU A 161 -9.83 -10.24 -9.00
CA LEU A 161 -8.93 -10.25 -10.16
C LEU A 161 -9.51 -11.02 -11.36
N LYS A 162 -10.32 -12.06 -11.14
CA LYS A 162 -11.00 -12.78 -12.23
C LYS A 162 -12.09 -11.92 -12.86
N ASP A 163 -12.89 -11.24 -12.03
CA ASP A 163 -13.99 -10.38 -12.49
C ASP A 163 -13.50 -9.24 -13.39
N VAL A 164 -12.28 -8.74 -13.15
CA VAL A 164 -11.63 -7.71 -13.97
C VAL A 164 -10.66 -8.28 -15.03
N GLY A 165 -10.63 -9.60 -15.26
CA GLY A 165 -9.81 -10.23 -16.29
C GLY A 165 -8.29 -10.17 -16.06
N CYS A 166 -7.84 -9.90 -14.83
CA CYS A 166 -6.43 -9.78 -14.47
C CYS A 166 -5.82 -11.09 -13.94
N TRP A 167 -6.64 -12.02 -13.42
CA TRP A 167 -6.16 -13.22 -12.74
C TRP A 167 -5.24 -14.08 -13.59
N GLU A 168 -5.54 -14.32 -14.87
CA GLU A 168 -4.75 -15.24 -15.70
C GLU A 168 -3.29 -14.79 -15.86
N ALA A 169 -3.03 -13.48 -15.92
CA ALA A 169 -1.67 -12.95 -15.98
C ALA A 169 -0.94 -13.03 -14.63
N ILE A 170 -1.69 -12.94 -13.53
CA ILE A 170 -1.15 -12.85 -12.17
C ILE A 170 -1.04 -14.23 -11.50
N ALA A 171 -1.86 -15.20 -11.89
CA ALA A 171 -1.90 -16.55 -11.33
C ALA A 171 -0.54 -17.26 -11.31
N PRO A 172 0.34 -17.12 -12.33
CA PRO A 172 1.67 -17.73 -12.29
C PRO A 172 2.51 -17.29 -11.09
N PHE A 173 2.31 -16.08 -10.56
CA PHE A 173 3.00 -15.55 -9.39
C PHE A 173 2.63 -16.28 -8.09
N PHE A 174 1.53 -17.03 -8.09
CA PHE A 174 1.06 -17.82 -6.95
C PHE A 174 1.37 -19.31 -7.09
N SER A 175 2.23 -19.71 -8.03
CA SER A 175 2.72 -21.09 -8.12
C SER A 175 3.56 -21.48 -6.91
N GLU A 176 3.61 -22.76 -6.57
CA GLU A 176 4.42 -23.26 -5.45
C GLU A 176 5.89 -22.87 -5.57
N GLU A 177 6.45 -22.89 -6.79
CA GLU A 177 7.84 -22.55 -7.07
C GLU A 177 8.13 -21.08 -6.73
N ARG A 178 7.22 -20.17 -7.10
CA ARG A 178 7.37 -18.74 -6.81
C ARG A 178 7.09 -18.41 -5.36
N ILE A 179 6.18 -19.12 -4.70
CA ILE A 179 6.01 -19.05 -3.25
C ILE A 179 7.31 -19.46 -2.55
N LYS A 180 7.93 -20.59 -2.94
CA LYS A 180 9.22 -21.04 -2.39
C LYS A 180 10.33 -20.03 -2.64
N TYR A 181 10.39 -19.44 -3.84
CA TYR A 181 11.32 -18.37 -4.18
C TYR A 181 11.15 -17.15 -3.26
N ARG A 182 9.91 -16.71 -2.99
CA ARG A 182 9.64 -15.61 -2.07
C ARG A 182 10.02 -15.94 -0.63
N LEU A 183 9.79 -17.17 -0.19
CA LEU A 183 10.18 -17.61 1.17
C LEU A 183 11.69 -17.66 1.38
N SER A 184 12.47 -17.93 0.32
CA SER A 184 13.94 -17.90 0.40
C SER A 184 14.52 -16.50 0.29
N ARG A 185 13.77 -15.54 -0.27
CA ARG A 185 14.19 -14.15 -0.41
C ARG A 185 13.73 -13.31 0.78
N LYS A 186 14.68 -12.93 1.63
CA LYS A 186 14.45 -11.97 2.72
C LYS A 186 15.16 -10.67 2.40
N VAL A 187 14.39 -9.66 2.00
CA VAL A 187 14.89 -8.28 1.89
C VAL A 187 15.05 -7.72 3.30
N SER A 188 16.14 -6.98 3.55
CA SER A 188 16.37 -6.30 4.82
C SER A 188 15.58 -4.99 4.92
N TYR A 189 15.49 -4.41 6.13
CA TYR A 189 14.81 -3.13 6.31
C TYR A 189 15.54 -2.02 5.53
N GLU A 190 16.86 -2.02 5.61
CA GLU A 190 17.75 -1.05 4.96
C GLU A 190 17.68 -1.14 3.43
N GLU A 191 17.60 -2.35 2.88
CA GLU A 191 17.39 -2.57 1.45
C GLU A 191 16.03 -2.01 1.00
N LEU A 192 14.96 -2.31 1.74
CA LEU A 192 13.63 -1.79 1.44
C LEU A 192 13.56 -0.27 1.58
N GLU A 193 14.24 0.30 2.58
CA GLU A 193 14.39 1.75 2.73
C GLU A 193 15.11 2.40 1.56
N SER A 194 16.18 1.76 1.06
CA SER A 194 16.85 2.23 -0.15
C SER A 194 15.90 2.23 -1.35
N HIS A 195 15.16 1.14 -1.56
CA HIS A 195 14.18 1.05 -2.64
C HIS A 195 13.06 2.09 -2.53
N CYS A 196 12.62 2.41 -1.30
CA CYS A 196 11.67 3.49 -1.08
C CYS A 196 12.25 4.84 -1.51
N ARG A 197 13.49 5.16 -1.13
CA ARG A 197 14.13 6.43 -1.52
C ARG A 197 14.26 6.55 -3.03
N ASP A 198 14.73 5.51 -3.71
CA ASP A 198 14.87 5.49 -5.17
C ASP A 198 13.50 5.71 -5.87
N ALA A 199 12.44 5.07 -5.34
CA ALA A 199 11.09 5.21 -5.85
C ALA A 199 10.48 6.60 -5.55
N GLU A 200 10.79 7.22 -4.41
CA GLU A 200 10.40 8.60 -4.10
C GLU A 200 11.06 9.60 -5.06
N GLU A 201 12.35 9.44 -5.32
CA GLU A 201 13.09 10.27 -6.29
C GLU A 201 12.53 10.11 -7.70
N LYS A 202 12.24 8.87 -8.12
CA LYS A 202 11.60 8.59 -9.41
C LYS A 202 10.20 9.21 -9.50
N LEU A 203 9.37 9.07 -8.47
CA LEU A 203 8.04 9.65 -8.47
C LEU A 203 8.10 11.18 -8.51
N HIS A 204 9.03 11.77 -7.75
CA HIS A 204 9.27 13.20 -7.77
C HIS A 204 9.69 13.67 -9.17
N SER A 205 10.63 12.99 -9.82
CA SER A 205 11.06 13.37 -11.18
C SER A 205 9.95 13.17 -12.23
N LEU A 206 9.14 12.12 -12.14
CA LEU A 206 8.00 11.91 -13.05
C LEU A 206 6.94 13.02 -12.94
N VAL A 207 6.77 13.61 -11.76
CA VAL A 207 5.76 14.65 -11.53
C VAL A 207 6.30 16.06 -11.72
N TYR A 208 7.59 16.29 -11.41
CA TYR A 208 8.19 17.63 -11.39
C TYR A 208 9.33 17.84 -12.41
N GLY A 209 9.82 16.78 -13.07
CA GLY A 209 11.05 16.77 -13.85
C GLY A 209 11.00 17.39 -15.25
N ASP A 210 9.81 17.71 -15.78
CA ASP A 210 9.65 18.44 -17.04
C ASP A 210 8.98 19.81 -16.81
N GLY A 211 9.80 20.85 -16.59
CA GLY A 211 9.46 22.22 -16.95
C GLY A 211 8.43 22.98 -16.09
N MET A 212 8.42 22.85 -14.76
CA MET A 212 7.80 23.87 -13.89
C MET A 212 8.86 24.60 -13.06
N PRO A 213 8.82 25.94 -12.97
CA PRO A 213 9.88 26.70 -12.34
C PRO A 213 9.92 26.41 -10.84
N ASP A 214 11.14 26.16 -10.36
CA ASP A 214 11.52 26.26 -8.97
C ASP A 214 10.86 27.49 -8.34
N ARG A 215 10.15 27.27 -7.22
CA ARG A 215 9.89 28.26 -6.18
C ARG A 215 9.53 29.66 -6.72
N ILE A 216 8.24 29.92 -6.95
CA ILE A 216 7.75 31.28 -6.72
C ILE A 216 7.77 31.49 -5.21
N VAL A 217 8.84 32.12 -4.72
CA VAL A 217 8.86 32.83 -3.44
C VAL A 217 7.76 33.88 -3.54
N VAL A 218 6.63 33.65 -2.88
CA VAL A 218 5.69 34.73 -2.60
C VAL A 218 6.33 35.56 -1.49
N ALA A 219 7.19 36.50 -1.88
CA ALA A 219 7.52 37.63 -1.04
C ALA A 219 6.28 38.53 -1.01
N GLY A 220 5.48 38.37 0.03
CA GLY A 220 4.47 39.36 0.38
C GLY A 220 5.18 40.58 0.98
N SER A 221 5.22 41.67 0.21
CA SER A 221 5.55 43.01 0.70
C SER A 221 4.25 43.77 0.97
N CYS A 222 4.14 44.31 2.18
CA CYS A 222 3.25 45.39 2.66
C CYS A 222 1.73 45.08 2.63
N ALA A 223 0.89 45.54 3.57
CA ALA A 223 0.99 46.65 4.53
C ALA A 223 0.19 46.33 5.80
#